data_AF-A0A3P5Z341-F1
#
_entry.id   AF-A0A3P5Z341-F1
#
_cell.length_a   1.000
_cell.length_b   1.000
_cell.length_c   1.000
_cell.angle_alpha   90.00
_cell.angle_beta   90.00
_cell.angle_gamma   90.00
#
_symmetry.space_group_name_H-M   'P 1'
#
loop_
_entity.id
_entity.type
_entity.pdbx_description
1 polymer ?
#
loop_
_entity_poly.entity_id
_entity_poly.type
_entity_poly.pdbx_seq_one_letter_code
_entity_poly.pdbx_strand_id
1 'polypeptide(L)'
;MYIFSILGMRGLGKTAIARKLYNSGDVKRRFEYRTWTYVSQEYKTRDMLVRIIRSLGIAIEIELKMFSEEELEDYLNDILDGQKYLVVVDDIWEMHAWESLKRALPCNNHGGSRVIITTRIRVVAEGVEGKVYAHKLRFLTFEESWKLFEHKAYKNMEWVDEDLQRIGKEMVQKCGGLPLAIVVLAALMSRKRANEWNDVCASLKDNSIHSSTVFDLSYKELKLCFLYLSVFPEDYEIEVEQLIHLFVAEEFIHEDENMMMEDVARYFIEELIDKSLGGSSEKRKRRSDVL
;
A
#
# COMPACT_ATOMS: atom_id res chain seq x y z
N MET A 1 14.57 -17.74 14.37
CA MET A 1 13.64 -16.78 13.72
C MET A 1 12.35 -17.47 13.28
N TYR A 2 11.18 -16.82 13.36
CA TYR A 2 9.90 -17.30 12.80
C TYR A 2 9.44 -16.39 11.67
N ILE A 3 8.94 -16.97 10.58
CA ILE A 3 8.54 -16.26 9.38
C ILE A 3 7.03 -16.39 9.18
N PHE A 4 6.35 -15.26 8.95
CA PHE A 4 4.94 -15.18 8.63
C PHE A 4 4.78 -14.62 7.22
N SER A 5 4.35 -15.46 6.28
CA SER A 5 4.14 -15.06 4.90
C SER A 5 2.67 -14.75 4.66
N ILE A 6 2.36 -13.63 4.03
CA ILE A 6 1.02 -13.26 3.57
C ILE A 6 1.00 -13.46 2.06
N LEU A 7 0.28 -14.49 1.61
CA LEU A 7 0.18 -14.88 0.21
C LEU A 7 -1.14 -14.42 -0.39
N GLY A 8 -1.09 -13.86 -1.59
CA GLY A 8 -2.31 -13.48 -2.32
C GLY A 8 -2.03 -12.69 -3.59
N MET A 9 -3.02 -12.62 -4.47
CA MET A 9 -2.97 -11.83 -5.69
C MET A 9 -2.82 -10.33 -5.40
N ARG A 10 -2.49 -9.55 -6.44
CA ARG A 10 -2.45 -8.08 -6.37
C ARG A 10 -3.84 -7.55 -5.95
N GLY A 11 -3.86 -6.51 -5.12
CA GLY A 11 -5.11 -5.87 -4.71
C GLY A 11 -5.92 -6.59 -3.62
N LEU A 12 -5.49 -7.76 -3.12
CA LEU A 12 -6.13 -8.46 -1.99
C LEU A 12 -5.82 -7.85 -0.61
N GLY A 13 -4.97 -6.83 -0.52
CA GLY A 13 -4.69 -6.15 0.74
C GLY A 13 -3.58 -6.77 1.61
N LYS A 14 -2.63 -7.51 1.02
CA LYS A 14 -1.47 -8.07 1.74
C LYS A 14 -0.71 -7.01 2.55
N THR A 15 -0.25 -5.96 1.88
CA THR A 15 0.43 -4.81 2.47
C THR A 15 -0.43 -4.13 3.54
N ALA A 16 -1.75 -4.02 3.31
CA ALA A 16 -2.66 -3.40 4.28
C ALA A 16 -2.75 -4.21 5.58
N ILE A 17 -2.82 -5.54 5.50
CA ILE A 17 -2.82 -6.43 6.67
C ILE A 17 -1.47 -6.37 7.40
N ALA A 18 -0.36 -6.48 6.67
CA ALA A 18 0.97 -6.34 7.24
C ALA A 18 1.13 -4.99 7.97
N ARG A 19 0.64 -3.90 7.38
CA ARG A 19 0.70 -2.55 7.94
C ARG A 19 -0.14 -2.40 9.20
N LYS A 20 -1.32 -3.03 9.24
CA LYS A 20 -2.17 -3.04 10.43
C LYS A 20 -1.50 -3.81 11.58
N LEU A 21 -0.88 -4.96 11.29
CA LEU A 21 -0.13 -5.74 12.28
C LEU A 21 1.08 -4.95 12.80
N TYR A 22 1.91 -4.41 11.89
CA TYR A 22 3.12 -3.65 12.21
C TYR A 22 2.84 -2.45 13.13
N ASN A 23 1.69 -1.79 12.92
CA ASN A 23 1.29 -0.61 13.67
C ASN A 23 0.49 -0.89 14.95
N SER A 24 0.13 -2.15 15.21
CA SER A 24 -0.63 -2.52 16.41
C SER A 24 0.15 -2.24 17.69
N GLY A 25 -0.57 -1.87 18.75
CA GLY A 25 0.04 -1.53 20.04
C GLY A 25 0.85 -2.67 20.64
N ASP A 26 0.36 -3.91 20.50
CA ASP A 26 1.03 -5.10 21.03
C ASP A 26 2.35 -5.38 20.30
N VAL A 27 2.37 -5.23 18.98
CA VAL A 27 3.61 -5.34 18.18
C VAL A 27 4.59 -4.24 18.57
N LYS A 28 4.12 -3.00 18.69
CA LYS A 28 4.96 -1.87 19.10
C LYS A 28 5.63 -2.06 20.46
N ARG A 29 4.94 -2.68 21.42
CA ARG A 29 5.48 -2.94 22.77
C ARG A 29 6.39 -4.17 22.84
N ARG A 30 6.21 -5.14 21.93
CA ARG A 30 6.91 -6.44 21.98
C ARG A 30 8.26 -6.43 21.29
N PHE A 31 8.42 -5.63 20.24
CA PHE A 31 9.63 -5.59 19.43
C PHE A 31 10.30 -4.23 19.57
N GLU A 32 11.53 -4.26 20.08
CA GLU A 32 12.37 -3.06 20.24
C GLU A 32 12.77 -2.51 18.87
N TYR A 33 13.27 -3.40 18.01
CA TYR A 33 13.65 -3.06 16.64
C TYR A 33 12.53 -3.44 15.68
N ARG A 34 12.03 -2.47 14.94
CA ARG A 34 10.98 -2.68 13.93
C ARG A 34 11.37 -1.94 12.66
N THR A 35 11.37 -2.67 11.55
CA THR A 35 11.72 -2.13 10.24
C THR A 35 10.75 -2.63 9.19
N TRP A 36 10.58 -1.83 8.14
CA TRP A 36 9.80 -2.15 6.97
C TRP A 36 10.63 -1.84 5.73
N THR A 37 10.76 -2.82 4.85
CA THR A 37 11.36 -2.66 3.53
C THR A 37 10.46 -3.26 2.45
N TYR A 38 10.73 -2.94 1.20
CA TYR A 38 10.06 -3.51 0.03
C TYR A 38 11.12 -4.01 -0.97
N VAL A 39 10.73 -4.97 -1.81
CA VAL A 39 11.58 -5.52 -2.87
C VAL A 39 11.17 -4.91 -4.20
N SER A 40 12.03 -4.07 -4.78
CA SER A 40 11.84 -3.55 -6.14
C SER A 40 11.94 -4.67 -7.16
N GLN A 41 11.38 -4.50 -8.36
CA GLN A 41 11.51 -5.51 -9.43
C GLN A 41 12.97 -5.72 -9.84
N GLU A 42 13.74 -4.64 -9.96
CA GLU A 42 15.20 -4.67 -10.07
C GLU A 42 15.82 -4.55 -8.68
N TYR A 43 15.77 -5.62 -7.88
CA TYR A 43 16.29 -5.55 -6.51
C TYR A 43 17.83 -5.63 -6.47
N LYS A 44 18.42 -4.83 -5.58
CA LYS A 44 19.79 -5.00 -5.11
C LYS A 44 19.76 -5.26 -3.61
N THR A 45 20.38 -6.35 -3.17
CA THR A 45 20.43 -6.75 -1.75
C THR A 45 20.98 -5.61 -0.90
N ARG A 46 22.10 -5.02 -1.30
CA ARG A 46 22.64 -3.78 -0.74
C ARG A 46 21.58 -2.70 -0.45
N ASP A 47 20.76 -2.35 -1.44
CA ASP A 47 19.80 -1.25 -1.30
C ASP A 47 18.70 -1.60 -0.28
N MET A 48 18.33 -2.88 -0.17
CA MET A 48 17.41 -3.36 0.86
C MET A 48 18.05 -3.26 2.26
N LEU A 49 19.31 -3.66 2.40
CA LEU A 49 20.04 -3.60 3.68
C LEU A 49 20.20 -2.15 4.16
N VAL A 50 20.63 -1.25 3.27
CA VAL A 50 20.76 0.18 3.57
C VAL A 50 19.42 0.76 4.01
N ARG A 51 18.32 0.45 3.31
CA ARG A 51 16.96 0.90 3.69
C ARG A 51 16.56 0.41 5.08
N ILE A 52 16.84 -0.86 5.40
CA ILE A 52 16.56 -1.43 6.72
C ILE A 52 17.37 -0.71 7.80
N ILE A 53 18.69 -0.63 7.65
CA ILE A 53 19.58 -0.01 8.65
C ILE A 53 19.19 1.45 8.89
N ARG A 54 18.92 2.20 7.82
CA ARG A 54 18.43 3.58 7.88
C ARG A 54 17.12 3.67 8.65
N SER A 55 16.17 2.77 8.40
CA SER A 55 14.86 2.78 9.07
C SER A 55 14.92 2.49 10.57
N LEU A 56 15.98 1.80 11.03
CA LEU A 56 16.23 1.58 12.45
C LEU A 56 16.79 2.83 13.15
N GLY A 57 17.26 3.82 12.37
CA GLY A 57 17.77 5.10 12.90
C GLY A 57 19.16 5.03 13.54
N ILE A 58 19.96 4.02 13.17
CA ILE A 58 21.23 3.70 13.84
C ILE A 58 22.44 4.31 13.12
N ALA A 59 22.37 4.49 11.79
CA ALA A 59 23.48 5.00 10.99
C ALA A 59 23.00 6.05 9.96
N ILE A 60 23.89 6.97 9.60
CA ILE A 60 23.63 8.00 8.58
C ILE A 60 24.07 7.48 7.21
N GLU A 61 23.34 7.85 6.14
CA GLU A 61 23.53 7.32 4.78
C GLU A 61 24.97 7.39 4.24
N ILE A 62 25.73 8.40 4.67
CA ILE A 62 27.12 8.61 4.24
C ILE A 62 28.03 7.47 4.75
N GLU A 63 27.80 6.98 5.97
CA GLU A 63 28.57 5.88 6.55
C GLU A 63 28.28 4.56 5.82
N LEU A 64 26.99 4.33 5.51
CA LEU A 64 26.53 3.11 4.84
C LEU A 64 27.01 3.02 3.38
N LYS A 65 27.25 4.15 2.71
CA LYS A 65 27.76 4.18 1.33
C LYS A 65 29.17 3.58 1.21
N MET A 66 29.97 3.61 2.27
CA MET A 66 31.34 3.09 2.27
C MET A 66 31.42 1.57 2.48
N PHE A 67 30.37 0.98 3.05
CA PHE A 67 30.36 -0.45 3.37
C PHE A 67 30.12 -1.24 2.08
N SER A 68 30.67 -2.44 1.97
CA SER A 68 30.32 -3.46 0.98
C SER A 68 28.97 -4.11 1.32
N GLU A 69 28.45 -5.00 0.46
CA GLU A 69 27.23 -5.76 0.79
C GLU A 69 27.45 -6.66 2.01
N GLU A 70 28.57 -7.38 2.07
CA GLU A 70 28.93 -8.27 3.18
C GLU A 70 29.06 -7.50 4.50
N GLU A 71 29.73 -6.34 4.48
CA GLU A 71 29.84 -5.48 5.68
C GLU A 71 28.47 -4.96 6.14
N LEU A 72 27.52 -4.72 5.24
CA LEU A 72 26.15 -4.36 5.61
C LEU A 72 25.36 -5.55 6.18
N GLU A 73 25.60 -6.76 5.67
CA GLU A 73 25.01 -8.00 6.21
C GLU A 73 25.47 -8.21 7.66
N ASP A 74 26.79 -8.16 7.90
CA ASP A 74 27.39 -8.31 9.23
C ASP A 74 26.93 -7.20 10.18
N TYR A 75 26.95 -5.94 9.72
CA TYR A 75 26.52 -4.81 10.53
C TYR A 75 25.05 -4.91 10.96
N LEU A 76 24.15 -5.29 10.05
CA LEU A 76 22.75 -5.52 10.40
C LEU A 76 22.58 -6.71 11.33
N ASN A 77 23.36 -7.78 11.13
CA ASN A 77 23.34 -8.96 12.00
C ASN A 77 23.72 -8.58 13.43
N ASP A 78 24.84 -7.88 13.61
CA ASP A 78 25.36 -7.43 14.91
C ASP A 78 24.38 -6.53 15.66
N ILE A 79 23.69 -5.64 14.95
CA ILE A 79 22.63 -4.78 15.53
C ILE A 79 21.47 -5.61 16.09
N LEU A 80 21.05 -6.62 15.33
CA LEU A 80 19.85 -7.40 15.63
C LEU A 80 20.13 -8.61 16.54
N ASP A 81 21.40 -8.97 16.73
CA ASP A 81 21.77 -10.13 17.53
C ASP A 81 21.46 -9.90 19.02
N GLY A 82 20.95 -10.95 19.68
CA GLY A 82 20.39 -10.86 21.03
C GLY A 82 19.09 -10.03 21.16
N GLN A 83 18.66 -9.31 20.13
CA GLN A 83 17.49 -8.41 20.18
C GLN A 83 16.18 -9.05 19.73
N LYS A 84 15.05 -8.49 20.21
CA LYS A 84 13.71 -8.81 19.70
C LYS A 84 13.31 -7.88 18.57
N TYR A 85 13.42 -8.36 17.34
CA TYR A 85 13.11 -7.58 16.15
C TYR A 85 11.89 -8.08 15.37
N LEU A 86 11.25 -7.16 14.66
CA LEU A 86 10.27 -7.43 13.61
C LEU A 86 10.73 -6.77 12.31
N VAL A 87 10.98 -7.58 11.27
CA VAL A 87 11.25 -7.10 9.91
C VAL A 87 10.03 -7.39 9.04
N VAL A 88 9.52 -6.37 8.34
CA VAL A 88 8.52 -6.56 7.28
C VAL A 88 9.22 -6.41 5.93
N VAL A 89 9.06 -7.40 5.06
CA VAL A 89 9.58 -7.42 3.69
C VAL A 89 8.40 -7.52 2.74
N ASP A 90 8.04 -6.38 2.13
CA ASP A 90 6.83 -6.24 1.32
C ASP A 90 7.09 -6.53 -0.17
N ASP A 91 6.10 -7.18 -0.80
CA ASP A 91 6.02 -7.57 -2.22
C ASP A 91 7.27 -8.27 -2.75
N ILE A 92 7.64 -9.41 -2.16
CA ILE A 92 8.75 -10.24 -2.68
C ILE A 92 8.33 -10.96 -3.96
N TRP A 93 9.09 -10.75 -5.04
CA TRP A 93 8.89 -11.38 -6.36
C TRP A 93 9.73 -12.65 -6.54
N GLU A 94 10.91 -12.72 -5.92
CA GLU A 94 11.87 -13.80 -6.14
C GLU A 94 12.38 -14.39 -4.83
N MET A 95 12.58 -15.71 -4.80
CA MET A 95 13.10 -16.40 -3.62
C MET A 95 14.52 -15.94 -3.27
N HIS A 96 15.35 -15.67 -4.30
CA HIS A 96 16.72 -15.21 -4.10
C HIS A 96 16.81 -13.86 -3.37
N ALA A 97 15.87 -12.93 -3.62
CA ALA A 97 15.80 -11.66 -2.90
C ALA A 97 15.59 -11.89 -1.39
N TRP A 98 14.70 -12.81 -1.05
CA TRP A 98 14.46 -13.21 0.34
C TRP A 98 15.68 -13.92 0.94
N GLU A 99 16.29 -14.87 0.23
CA GLU A 99 17.46 -15.62 0.70
C GLU A 99 18.66 -14.71 0.96
N SER A 100 18.89 -13.72 0.11
CA SER A 100 19.98 -12.76 0.27
C SER A 100 19.76 -11.90 1.51
N LEU A 101 18.55 -11.33 1.68
CA LEU A 101 18.22 -10.54 2.87
C LEU A 101 18.29 -11.38 4.15
N LYS A 102 17.87 -12.65 4.09
CA LYS A 102 17.84 -13.55 5.24
C LYS A 102 19.23 -13.77 5.84
N ARG A 103 20.32 -13.71 5.06
CA ARG A 103 21.70 -13.85 5.55
C ARG A 103 22.07 -12.80 6.61
N ALA A 104 21.56 -11.59 6.44
CA ALA A 104 21.77 -10.49 7.37
C ALA A 104 20.92 -10.56 8.66
N LEU A 105 20.01 -11.54 8.78
CA LEU A 105 19.08 -11.64 9.91
C LEU A 105 19.52 -12.76 10.89
N PRO A 106 19.72 -12.45 12.19
CA PRO A 106 20.16 -13.44 13.16
C PRO A 106 19.16 -14.59 13.33
N CYS A 107 19.59 -15.82 13.00
CA CYS A 107 18.71 -16.99 13.02
C CYS A 107 18.62 -17.68 14.40
N ASN A 108 19.68 -17.62 15.21
CA ASN A 108 19.86 -18.36 16.47
C ASN A 108 19.26 -17.67 17.71
N ASN A 109 18.40 -16.68 17.50
CA ASN A 109 17.98 -15.84 18.60
C ASN A 109 16.84 -16.49 19.44
N HIS A 110 17.09 -16.71 20.74
CA HIS A 110 16.11 -17.19 21.73
C HIS A 110 15.01 -16.14 22.04
N GLY A 111 15.14 -14.92 21.51
CA GLY A 111 14.32 -13.74 21.84
C GLY A 111 12.92 -13.67 21.21
N GLY A 112 12.54 -14.57 20.30
CA GLY A 112 11.20 -14.52 19.70
C GLY A 112 11.03 -13.45 18.61
N SER A 113 12.10 -13.10 17.91
CA SER A 113 12.10 -12.25 16.70
C SER A 113 11.25 -12.84 15.58
N ARG A 114 10.71 -11.98 14.72
CA ARG A 114 9.74 -12.31 13.67
C ARG A 114 10.08 -11.62 12.35
N VAL A 115 9.75 -12.27 11.25
CA VAL A 115 9.73 -11.64 9.92
C VAL A 115 8.33 -11.80 9.33
N ILE A 116 7.80 -10.73 8.75
CA ILE A 116 6.58 -10.76 7.94
C ILE A 116 6.98 -10.56 6.49
N ILE A 117 6.57 -11.48 5.62
CA ILE A 117 6.78 -11.39 4.18
C ILE A 117 5.41 -11.18 3.53
N THR A 118 5.32 -10.31 2.54
CA THR A 118 4.18 -10.35 1.62
C THR A 118 4.65 -10.75 0.23
N THR A 119 3.89 -11.63 -0.43
CA THR A 119 4.27 -12.11 -1.75
C THR A 119 3.05 -12.61 -2.52
N ARG A 120 3.19 -12.68 -3.84
CA ARG A 120 2.25 -13.31 -4.76
C ARG A 120 2.68 -14.74 -5.11
N ILE A 121 3.93 -15.09 -4.82
CA ILE A 121 4.58 -16.31 -5.26
C ILE A 121 4.48 -17.35 -4.16
N ARG A 122 3.81 -18.46 -4.46
CA ARG A 122 3.57 -19.54 -3.51
C ARG A 122 4.87 -20.12 -2.94
N VAL A 123 5.87 -20.33 -3.81
CA VAL A 123 7.18 -20.88 -3.43
C VAL A 123 7.88 -19.98 -2.40
N VAL A 124 7.81 -18.65 -2.57
CA VAL A 124 8.35 -17.69 -1.61
C VAL A 124 7.58 -17.73 -0.28
N ALA A 125 6.25 -17.84 -0.35
CA ALA A 125 5.41 -17.82 0.85
C ALA A 125 5.56 -19.08 1.72
N GLU A 126 5.63 -20.25 1.10
CA GLU A 126 5.72 -21.54 1.80
C GLU A 126 7.17 -21.83 2.23
N GLY A 127 8.15 -21.34 1.47
CA GLY A 127 9.56 -21.56 1.73
C GLY A 127 9.96 -23.03 1.71
N VAL A 128 11.21 -23.31 2.05
CA VAL A 128 11.77 -24.69 2.10
C VAL A 128 11.91 -25.18 3.56
N GLU A 129 11.74 -24.30 4.56
CA GLU A 129 12.06 -24.57 5.96
C GLU A 129 10.83 -24.63 6.88
N GLY A 130 10.87 -25.50 7.89
CA GLY A 130 9.75 -25.79 8.79
C GLY A 130 9.35 -24.71 9.82
N LYS A 131 9.84 -23.46 9.69
CA LYS A 131 9.49 -22.32 10.58
C LYS A 131 8.73 -21.20 9.87
N VAL A 132 8.06 -21.55 8.78
CA VAL A 132 7.28 -20.63 7.94
C VAL A 132 5.78 -20.90 8.13
N TYR A 133 5.02 -19.85 8.45
CA TYR A 133 3.56 -19.88 8.41
C TYR A 133 3.06 -19.05 7.23
N ALA A 134 2.39 -19.70 6.27
CA ALA A 134 1.82 -19.03 5.10
C ALA A 134 0.30 -18.78 5.29
N HIS A 135 -0.07 -17.52 5.45
CA HIS A 135 -1.46 -17.06 5.45
C HIS A 135 -1.89 -16.70 4.03
N LYS A 136 -2.73 -17.56 3.43
CA LYS A 136 -3.32 -17.30 2.12
C LYS A 136 -4.56 -16.42 2.25
N LEU A 137 -4.51 -15.21 1.67
CA LEU A 137 -5.65 -14.32 1.60
C LEU A 137 -6.72 -14.88 0.67
N ARG A 138 -7.97 -14.73 1.10
CA ARG A 138 -9.17 -14.95 0.29
C ARG A 138 -9.73 -13.62 -0.22
N PHE A 139 -10.60 -13.70 -1.22
CA PHE A 139 -11.49 -12.60 -1.58
C PHE A 139 -12.46 -12.33 -0.42
N LEU A 140 -12.95 -11.09 -0.35
CA LEU A 140 -13.97 -10.68 0.61
C LEU A 140 -15.30 -11.37 0.29
N THR A 141 -16.10 -11.64 1.31
CA THR A 141 -17.49 -12.03 1.09
C THR A 141 -18.30 -10.83 0.58
N PHE A 142 -19.51 -11.06 0.11
CA PHE A 142 -20.38 -9.97 -0.34
C PHE A 142 -20.63 -8.96 0.80
N GLU A 143 -20.88 -9.45 2.01
CA GLU A 143 -21.16 -8.62 3.19
C GLU A 143 -19.95 -7.78 3.58
N GLU A 144 -18.74 -8.37 3.58
CA GLU A 144 -17.49 -7.66 3.83
C GLU A 144 -17.21 -6.61 2.74
N SER A 145 -17.51 -6.95 1.49
CA SER A 145 -17.34 -6.07 0.33
C SER A 145 -18.28 -4.88 0.39
N TRP A 146 -19.55 -5.12 0.69
CA TRP A 146 -20.55 -4.08 0.86
C TRP A 146 -20.17 -3.12 1.99
N LYS A 147 -19.77 -3.66 3.14
CA LYS A 147 -19.34 -2.86 4.28
C LYS A 147 -18.11 -2.00 3.95
N LEU A 148 -17.15 -2.53 3.18
CA LEU A 148 -15.99 -1.78 2.72
C LEU A 148 -16.39 -0.65 1.76
N PHE A 149 -17.28 -0.93 0.82
CA PHE A 149 -17.81 0.05 -0.12
C PHE A 149 -18.55 1.17 0.59
N GLU A 150 -19.53 0.81 1.44
CA GLU A 150 -20.34 1.74 2.23
C GLU A 150 -19.47 2.72 3.03
N HIS A 151 -18.49 2.18 3.75
CA HIS A 151 -17.57 2.98 4.56
C HIS A 151 -16.73 3.97 3.74
N LYS A 152 -16.45 3.65 2.48
CA LYS A 152 -15.59 4.46 1.59
C LYS A 152 -16.38 5.42 0.70
N ALA A 153 -17.55 5.01 0.21
CA ALA A 153 -18.37 5.77 -0.73
C ALA A 153 -19.21 6.83 -0.01
N TYR A 154 -19.78 6.50 1.16
CA TYR A 154 -20.76 7.36 1.83
C TYR A 154 -20.18 8.32 2.86
N LYS A 155 -18.85 8.37 3.01
CA LYS A 155 -18.19 9.25 4.00
C LYS A 155 -18.61 10.72 3.88
N ASN A 156 -18.99 11.15 2.68
CA ASN A 156 -19.40 12.52 2.35
C ASN A 156 -20.86 12.63 1.88
N MET A 157 -21.68 11.59 2.05
CA MET A 157 -23.10 11.62 1.65
C MET A 157 -24.01 11.85 2.86
N GLU A 158 -24.83 12.89 2.79
CA GLU A 158 -25.78 13.22 3.87
C GLU A 158 -26.99 12.27 3.91
N TRP A 159 -27.36 11.68 2.77
CA TRP A 159 -28.51 10.79 2.66
C TRP A 159 -28.29 9.70 1.61
N VAL A 160 -28.66 8.46 1.93
CA VAL A 160 -28.60 7.30 1.04
C VAL A 160 -29.94 6.56 1.12
N ASP A 161 -30.73 6.59 0.05
CA ASP A 161 -32.00 5.88 -0.03
C ASP A 161 -31.83 4.39 -0.42
N GLU A 162 -32.91 3.61 -0.34
CA GLU A 162 -32.89 2.18 -0.62
C GLU A 162 -32.53 1.85 -2.08
N ASP A 163 -32.90 2.71 -3.03
CA ASP A 163 -32.59 2.53 -4.45
C ASP A 163 -31.09 2.73 -4.72
N LEU A 164 -30.49 3.75 -4.13
CA LEU A 164 -29.05 4.00 -4.21
C LEU A 164 -28.25 2.85 -3.58
N GLN A 165 -28.72 2.32 -2.44
CA GLN A 165 -28.12 1.12 -1.84
C GLN A 165 -28.22 -0.10 -2.76
N ARG A 166 -29.36 -0.30 -3.43
CA ARG A 166 -29.57 -1.41 -4.37
C ARG A 166 -28.60 -1.31 -5.55
N ILE A 167 -28.46 -0.14 -6.15
CA ILE A 167 -27.51 0.10 -7.26
C ILE A 167 -26.07 -0.11 -6.79
N GLY A 168 -25.71 0.41 -5.60
CA GLY A 168 -24.40 0.19 -5.00
C GLY A 168 -24.07 -1.30 -4.82
N LYS A 169 -25.01 -2.08 -4.28
CA LYS A 169 -24.86 -3.53 -4.07
C LYS A 169 -24.62 -4.27 -5.38
N GLU A 170 -25.33 -3.91 -6.45
CA GLU A 170 -25.15 -4.48 -7.78
C GLU A 170 -23.73 -4.22 -8.31
N MET A 171 -23.23 -2.98 -8.20
CA MET A 171 -21.86 -2.65 -8.62
C MET A 171 -20.80 -3.37 -7.77
N VAL A 172 -21.01 -3.49 -6.46
CA VAL A 172 -20.11 -4.22 -5.55
C VAL A 172 -20.05 -5.70 -5.90
N GLN A 173 -21.18 -6.30 -6.30
CA GLN A 173 -21.21 -7.69 -6.75
C GLN A 173 -20.31 -7.89 -7.98
N LYS A 174 -20.27 -6.92 -8.90
CA LYS A 174 -19.37 -6.93 -10.08
C LYS A 174 -17.89 -6.84 -9.71
N CYS A 175 -17.52 -6.39 -8.50
CA CYS A 175 -16.12 -6.35 -8.05
C CYS A 175 -15.56 -7.71 -7.61
N GLY A 176 -16.38 -8.76 -7.52
CA GLY A 176 -15.92 -10.13 -7.25
C GLY A 176 -15.16 -10.30 -5.92
N GLY A 177 -15.42 -9.44 -4.93
CA GLY A 177 -14.78 -9.50 -3.61
C GLY A 177 -13.31 -9.04 -3.57
N LEU A 178 -12.79 -8.40 -4.62
CA LEU A 178 -11.43 -7.85 -4.63
C LEU A 178 -11.38 -6.49 -3.91
N PRO A 179 -10.69 -6.35 -2.77
CA PRO A 179 -10.66 -5.11 -1.98
C PRO A 179 -10.28 -3.87 -2.80
N LEU A 180 -9.24 -3.96 -3.64
CA LEU A 180 -8.80 -2.83 -4.44
C LEU A 180 -9.89 -2.35 -5.42
N ALA A 181 -10.58 -3.26 -6.11
CA ALA A 181 -11.65 -2.89 -7.03
C ALA A 181 -12.80 -2.19 -6.30
N ILE A 182 -13.16 -2.69 -5.12
CA ILE A 182 -14.22 -2.11 -4.27
C ILE A 182 -13.84 -0.70 -3.82
N VAL A 183 -12.59 -0.49 -3.40
CA VAL A 183 -12.11 0.84 -2.96
C VAL A 183 -12.09 1.83 -4.13
N VAL A 184 -11.66 1.41 -5.32
CA VAL A 184 -11.67 2.26 -6.52
C VAL A 184 -13.11 2.62 -6.91
N LEU A 185 -14.01 1.64 -6.94
CA LEU A 185 -15.42 1.89 -7.21
C LEU A 185 -16.02 2.85 -6.17
N ALA A 186 -15.78 2.62 -4.88
CA ALA A 186 -16.26 3.51 -3.83
C ALA A 186 -15.72 4.95 -3.96
N ALA A 187 -14.44 5.09 -4.33
CA ALA A 187 -13.84 6.40 -4.59
C ALA A 187 -14.48 7.09 -5.79
N LEU A 188 -14.73 6.38 -6.90
CA LEU A 188 -15.46 6.90 -8.06
C LEU A 188 -16.87 7.36 -7.65
N MET A 189 -17.61 6.51 -6.96
CA MET A 189 -18.98 6.81 -6.56
C MET A 189 -19.09 7.97 -5.56
N SER A 190 -18.07 8.16 -4.71
CA SER A 190 -18.01 9.29 -3.78
C SER A 190 -17.98 10.67 -4.46
N ARG A 191 -17.67 10.72 -5.76
CA ARG A 191 -17.61 11.94 -6.59
C ARG A 191 -18.82 12.12 -7.50
N LYS A 192 -19.75 11.16 -7.51
CA LYS A 192 -20.92 11.16 -8.38
C LYS A 192 -22.18 11.47 -7.58
N ARG A 193 -23.09 12.23 -8.17
CA ARG A 193 -24.44 12.46 -7.64
C ARG A 193 -25.23 11.15 -7.70
N ALA A 194 -26.20 10.98 -6.79
CA ALA A 194 -26.99 9.75 -6.70
C ALA A 194 -27.64 9.33 -8.03
N ASN A 195 -28.06 10.28 -8.85
CA ASN A 195 -28.66 10.01 -10.17
C ASN A 195 -27.65 9.47 -11.21
N GLU A 196 -26.36 9.77 -11.08
CA GLU A 196 -25.29 9.30 -11.99
C GLU A 196 -24.87 7.84 -11.69
N TRP A 197 -25.31 7.26 -10.56
CA TRP A 197 -24.93 5.89 -10.18
C TRP A 197 -25.46 4.84 -11.15
N ASN A 198 -26.64 5.07 -11.74
CA ASN A 198 -27.21 4.16 -12.74
C ASN A 198 -26.36 4.12 -14.01
N ASP A 199 -25.84 5.27 -14.45
CA ASP A 199 -25.00 5.35 -15.65
C ASP A 199 -23.68 4.61 -15.45
N VAL A 200 -23.06 4.77 -14.28
CA VAL A 200 -21.86 4.02 -13.91
C VAL A 200 -22.18 2.53 -13.83
N CYS A 201 -23.27 2.13 -13.15
CA CYS A 201 -23.64 0.72 -13.02
C CYS A 201 -23.89 0.04 -14.39
N ALA A 202 -24.55 0.74 -15.32
CA ALA A 202 -24.79 0.26 -16.68
C ALA A 202 -23.49 0.15 -17.50
N SER A 203 -22.52 1.03 -17.27
CA SER A 203 -21.22 0.99 -17.94
C SER A 203 -20.31 -0.15 -17.44
N LEU A 204 -20.57 -0.70 -16.26
CA LEU A 204 -19.86 -1.87 -15.72
C LEU A 204 -20.38 -3.14 -16.41
N LYS A 205 -19.60 -3.66 -17.36
CA LYS A 205 -19.88 -4.92 -18.06
C LYS A 205 -19.95 -6.11 -17.09
N ASP A 206 -20.93 -6.99 -17.28
CA ASP A 206 -21.25 -8.13 -16.37
C ASP A 206 -20.17 -9.22 -16.28
N ASN A 207 -19.18 -9.21 -17.17
CA ASN A 207 -18.16 -10.25 -17.23
C ASN A 207 -16.76 -9.64 -17.34
N SER A 208 -16.08 -9.48 -16.21
CA SER A 208 -14.73 -10.04 -16.08
C SER A 208 -14.29 -9.99 -14.62
N ILE A 209 -13.77 -11.12 -14.17
CA ILE A 209 -13.19 -11.37 -12.84
C ILE A 209 -11.96 -10.48 -12.56
N HIS A 210 -11.61 -9.59 -13.49
CA HIS A 210 -10.46 -8.71 -13.43
C HIS A 210 -10.78 -7.36 -14.06
N SER A 211 -11.20 -6.39 -13.24
CA SER A 211 -10.35 -5.22 -13.02
C SER A 211 -9.92 -4.39 -14.26
N SER A 212 -10.67 -4.41 -15.38
CA SER A 212 -10.40 -3.50 -16.50
C SER A 212 -11.41 -2.37 -16.50
N THR A 213 -12.73 -2.61 -16.55
CA THR A 213 -13.72 -1.53 -16.76
C THR A 213 -13.82 -0.51 -15.62
N VAL A 214 -13.78 -0.94 -14.35
CA VAL A 214 -13.74 -0.03 -13.18
C VAL A 214 -12.46 0.80 -13.21
N PHE A 215 -11.34 0.15 -13.57
CA PHE A 215 -10.08 0.82 -13.71
C PHE A 215 -10.14 1.76 -14.90
N ASP A 216 -10.55 1.36 -16.10
CA ASP A 216 -10.70 2.17 -17.31
C ASP A 216 -11.61 3.40 -17.14
N LEU A 217 -12.72 3.29 -16.40
CA LEU A 217 -13.60 4.41 -16.07
C LEU A 217 -12.92 5.38 -15.10
N SER A 218 -12.34 4.85 -14.02
CA SER A 218 -11.52 5.63 -13.09
C SER A 218 -10.24 6.18 -13.76
N TYR A 219 -9.72 5.49 -14.76
CA TYR A 219 -8.45 5.71 -15.47
C TYR A 219 -8.66 6.62 -16.67
N LYS A 220 -9.88 6.92 -17.11
CA LYS A 220 -10.15 8.06 -18.00
C LYS A 220 -10.09 9.38 -17.23
N GLU A 221 -10.65 9.42 -16.03
CA GLU A 221 -10.64 10.61 -15.17
C GLU A 221 -9.30 10.78 -14.40
N LEU A 222 -8.62 9.69 -14.03
CA LEU A 222 -7.29 9.70 -13.40
C LEU A 222 -6.14 9.50 -14.40
N LYS A 223 -6.42 9.43 -15.71
CA LYS A 223 -5.42 9.12 -16.74
C LYS A 223 -4.26 10.09 -16.68
N LEU A 224 -4.57 11.38 -16.67
CA LEU A 224 -3.56 12.43 -16.72
C LEU A 224 -2.69 12.38 -15.46
N CYS A 225 -3.29 12.28 -14.27
CA CYS A 225 -2.54 12.17 -13.02
C CYS A 225 -1.65 10.91 -12.95
N PHE A 226 -2.16 9.72 -13.30
CA PHE A 226 -1.35 8.50 -13.24
C PHE A 226 -0.33 8.39 -14.39
N LEU A 227 -0.63 8.92 -15.57
CA LEU A 227 0.32 8.97 -16.68
C LEU A 227 1.45 9.95 -16.35
N TYR A 228 1.15 11.06 -15.67
CA TYR A 228 2.15 12.02 -15.23
C TYR A 228 2.98 11.48 -14.06
N LEU A 229 2.36 10.78 -13.10
CA LEU A 229 3.08 10.06 -12.04
C LEU A 229 3.96 8.93 -12.60
N SER A 230 3.59 8.32 -13.73
CA SER A 230 4.40 7.29 -14.39
C SER A 230 5.68 7.80 -15.05
N VAL A 231 5.87 9.14 -15.11
CA VAL A 231 7.13 9.77 -15.54
C VAL A 231 8.21 9.63 -14.46
N PHE A 232 7.80 9.53 -13.19
CA PHE A 232 8.74 9.29 -12.10
C PHE A 232 9.17 7.81 -12.09
N PRO A 233 10.43 7.52 -11.74
CA PRO A 233 10.88 6.15 -11.53
C PRO A 233 9.99 5.40 -10.54
N GLU A 234 9.85 4.08 -10.71
CA GLU A 234 9.11 3.24 -9.76
C GLU A 234 9.70 3.43 -8.35
N ASP A 235 8.82 3.64 -7.36
CA ASP A 235 9.15 3.89 -5.94
C ASP A 235 9.95 5.19 -5.64
N TYR A 236 9.95 6.17 -6.55
CA TYR A 236 10.49 7.52 -6.32
C TYR A 236 9.63 8.30 -5.31
N GLU A 237 10.26 8.83 -4.26
CA GLU A 237 9.65 9.73 -3.27
C GLU A 237 9.40 11.11 -3.91
N ILE A 238 8.13 11.49 -4.13
CA ILE A 238 7.77 12.75 -4.81
C ILE A 238 7.38 13.80 -3.78
N GLU A 239 8.02 14.96 -3.77
CA GLU A 239 7.58 16.06 -2.89
C GLU A 239 6.18 16.57 -3.29
N VAL A 240 5.26 16.65 -2.32
CA VAL A 240 3.86 17.03 -2.56
C VAL A 240 3.77 18.43 -3.18
N GLU A 241 4.63 19.35 -2.74
CA GLU A 241 4.68 20.72 -3.26
C GLU A 241 5.13 20.77 -4.73
N GLN A 242 6.05 19.88 -5.10
CA GLN A 242 6.48 19.73 -6.48
C GLN A 242 5.32 19.21 -7.36
N LEU A 243 4.53 18.27 -6.84
CA LEU A 243 3.37 17.73 -7.55
C LEU A 243 2.25 18.76 -7.75
N ILE A 244 2.03 19.63 -6.75
CA ILE A 244 1.08 20.76 -6.82
C ILE A 244 1.46 21.71 -7.97
N HIS A 245 2.72 22.19 -7.99
CA HIS A 245 3.17 23.12 -9.03
C HIS A 245 3.08 22.50 -10.44
N LEU A 246 3.37 21.20 -10.56
CA LEU A 246 3.25 20.48 -11.82
C LEU A 246 1.79 20.36 -12.28
N PHE A 247 0.85 20.12 -11.36
CA PHE A 247 -0.57 20.00 -11.73
C PHE A 247 -1.20 21.34 -12.13
N VAL A 248 -0.73 22.45 -11.53
CA VAL A 248 -1.14 23.80 -11.93
C VAL A 248 -0.53 24.19 -13.28
N ALA A 249 0.76 23.89 -13.51
CA ALA A 249 1.46 24.25 -14.75
C ALA A 249 0.93 23.54 -16.01
N GLU A 250 0.36 22.35 -15.84
CA GLU A 250 -0.21 21.52 -16.92
C GLU A 250 -1.73 21.72 -17.10
N GLU A 251 -2.32 22.71 -16.41
CA GLU A 251 -3.76 23.01 -16.43
C GLU A 251 -4.67 21.80 -16.09
N PHE A 252 -4.18 20.84 -15.30
CA PHE A 252 -5.00 19.69 -14.87
C PHE A 252 -6.17 20.08 -13.96
N ILE A 253 -6.19 21.33 -13.51
CA ILE A 253 -7.11 21.89 -12.55
C ILE A 253 -7.66 23.18 -13.15
N HIS A 254 -8.98 23.27 -13.23
CA HIS A 254 -9.67 24.46 -13.69
C HIS A 254 -9.93 25.40 -12.52
N GLU A 255 -9.89 26.71 -12.80
CA GLU A 255 -10.21 27.76 -11.81
C GLU A 255 -11.58 27.50 -11.17
N ASP A 256 -11.60 27.47 -9.84
CA ASP A 256 -12.80 27.67 -9.04
C ASP A 256 -12.84 29.16 -8.68
N GLU A 257 -13.98 29.83 -8.89
CA GLU A 257 -14.13 31.29 -8.73
C GLU A 257 -13.77 31.80 -7.30
N ASN A 258 -13.56 30.89 -6.33
CA ASN A 258 -13.26 31.21 -4.94
C ASN A 258 -11.96 30.62 -4.36
N MET A 259 -11.12 29.91 -5.15
CA MET A 259 -9.90 29.26 -4.64
C MET A 259 -8.70 29.39 -5.60
N MET A 260 -7.49 29.51 -5.05
CA MET A 260 -6.26 29.48 -5.85
C MET A 260 -6.04 28.08 -6.44
N MET A 261 -5.52 27.99 -7.65
CA MET A 261 -5.32 26.71 -8.36
C MET A 261 -4.43 25.74 -7.57
N GLU A 262 -3.44 26.27 -6.84
CA GLU A 262 -2.56 25.52 -5.95
C GLU A 262 -3.30 24.90 -4.76
N ASP A 263 -4.33 25.57 -4.23
CA ASP A 263 -5.15 25.06 -3.13
C ASP A 263 -6.08 23.94 -3.61
N VAL A 264 -6.62 24.08 -4.82
CA VAL A 264 -7.41 23.03 -5.47
C VAL A 264 -6.53 21.81 -5.77
N ALA A 265 -5.28 22.01 -6.20
CA ALA A 265 -4.29 20.95 -6.41
C ALA A 265 -3.92 20.23 -5.13
N ARG A 266 -3.66 20.99 -4.05
CA ARG A 266 -3.34 20.45 -2.74
C ARG A 266 -4.51 19.61 -2.21
N TYR A 267 -5.73 20.12 -2.28
CA TYR A 267 -6.93 19.38 -1.88
C TYR A 267 -7.08 18.07 -2.66
N PHE A 268 -6.88 18.11 -3.98
CA PHE A 268 -6.96 16.93 -4.83
C PHE A 268 -5.90 15.88 -4.49
N ILE A 269 -4.66 16.31 -4.22
CA ILE A 269 -3.56 15.42 -3.83
C ILE A 269 -3.79 14.84 -2.43
N GLU A 270 -4.23 15.65 -1.47
CA GLU A 270 -4.60 15.20 -0.12
C GLU A 270 -5.76 14.20 -0.18
N GLU A 271 -6.76 14.42 -1.04
CA GLU A 271 -7.87 13.50 -1.27
C GLU A 271 -7.38 12.18 -1.88
N LEU A 272 -6.46 12.22 -2.86
CA LEU A 272 -5.79 11.06 -3.44
C LEU A 272 -5.03 10.26 -2.37
N ILE A 273 -4.29 10.93 -1.50
CA ILE A 273 -3.50 10.33 -0.40
C ILE A 273 -4.44 9.69 0.64
N ASP A 274 -5.46 10.40 1.09
CA ASP A 274 -6.38 9.91 2.12
C ASP A 274 -7.30 8.78 1.63
N LYS A 275 -7.65 8.78 0.34
CA LYS A 275 -8.45 7.71 -0.27
C LYS A 275 -7.62 6.46 -0.62
N SER A 276 -6.36 6.62 -1.03
CA SER A 276 -5.44 5.52 -1.35
C SER A 276 -4.79 4.86 -0.11
N LEU A 277 -4.49 5.64 0.94
CA LEU A 277 -3.85 5.18 2.17
C LEU A 277 -4.80 5.41 3.35
N GLY A 278 -5.73 4.47 3.60
CA GLY A 278 -6.75 4.56 4.65
C GLY A 278 -6.23 4.81 6.07
N GLY A 279 -5.99 6.07 6.41
CA GLY A 279 -5.55 6.54 7.72
C GLY A 279 -6.46 7.68 8.20
N SER A 280 -6.96 7.53 9.43
CA SER A 280 -7.75 8.52 10.15
C SER A 280 -7.02 9.87 10.31
N SER A 281 -7.76 10.94 10.11
CA SER A 281 -7.36 12.33 9.90
C SER A 281 -6.94 13.13 11.16
N GLU A 282 -6.35 12.51 12.19
CA GLU A 282 -6.12 13.27 13.45
C GLU A 282 -4.67 13.37 13.95
N LYS A 283 -3.67 12.80 13.28
CA LYS A 283 -2.24 13.06 13.63
C LYS A 283 -1.26 13.19 12.47
N ARG A 284 -1.74 13.48 11.25
CA ARG A 284 -0.88 13.86 10.11
C ARG A 284 -0.75 15.39 10.04
N LYS A 285 0.02 15.98 10.94
CA LYS A 285 0.39 17.41 10.81
C LYS A 285 1.90 17.65 10.74
N ARG A 286 2.72 16.58 10.64
CA ARG A 286 4.19 16.69 10.60
C ARG A 286 4.91 15.67 9.69
N ARG A 287 4.22 14.97 8.81
CA ARG A 287 4.83 14.01 7.84
C ARG A 287 3.96 13.86 6.58
N SER A 288 3.77 14.92 5.82
CA SER A 288 3.00 14.88 4.57
C SER A 288 3.64 15.76 3.49
N ASP A 289 4.97 15.78 3.44
CA ASP A 289 5.70 16.58 2.46
C ASP A 289 6.09 15.73 1.22
N VAL A 290 5.90 14.40 1.28
CA VAL A 290 6.36 13.46 0.25
C VAL A 290 5.31 12.35 0.02
N LEU A 291 5.07 12.03 -1.24
CA LEU A 291 4.22 10.98 -1.82
C LEU A 291 5.03 9.73 -2.17
#